data_AF-A0A1F2RPW1-F1
#
_entry.id   AF-A0A1F2RPW1-F1
#
_cell.length_a   1.000
_cell.length_b   1.000
_cell.length_c   1.000
_cell.angle_alpha   90.00
_cell.angle_beta   90.00
_cell.angle_gamma   90.00
#
_symmetry.space_group_name_H-M   'P 1'
#
loop_
_entity.id
_entity.type
_entity.pdbx_description
1 polymer ?
#
loop_
_entity_poly.entity_id
_entity_poly.type
_entity_poly.pdbx_seq_one_letter_code
_entity_poly.pdbx_strand_id
1 'polypeptide(L)'
;MSRSNATSSVQASSLSAHERFLVERSEEAIPVGLELHRWLRNRKYTSSLSSLNLKKQFELPHQARGFLSFVVLGGTEFSVMGTEQEIEFGRVEVPGGEDHLREFVLGNFLSLVNWTYEDGAPGGFTVEKSIYKTMDGEYGIFPPEQCCGCMDWRDLGTRYQWVLLTIHIHDLVMEFGKMRKRLKEALCAVAHPGFVTVQQNPAEGYALEVSVGYPVIKFAPIPNFFGYGPGKFHMAVKNFSFLLTQDQRLKVRMTFASAPRCEKVFDFGKRIPDPMYGGAALLSGLSLGLWKPHSFHDWLDMQMLVQHCRVHQTLMDGTHRVWSDWLKKRVSSVQR
;
A
#
# COMPACT_ATOMS: atom_id res chain seq x y z
N MET A 1 -22.98 10.94 21.87
CA MET A 1 -22.68 12.30 21.38
C MET A 1 -22.53 12.24 19.87
N SER A 2 -23.56 12.66 19.13
CA SER A 2 -23.59 12.63 17.67
C SER A 2 -22.70 13.76 17.13
N ARG A 3 -21.58 13.43 16.48
CA ARG A 3 -20.73 14.42 15.80
C ARG A 3 -21.34 14.73 14.44
N SER A 4 -22.21 15.74 14.42
CA SER A 4 -22.59 16.43 13.19
C SER A 4 -21.42 17.32 12.76
N ASN A 5 -20.48 16.74 11.99
CA ASN A 5 -19.53 17.55 11.21
C ASN A 5 -20.14 17.73 9.83
N ALA A 6 -20.79 18.87 9.62
CA ALA A 6 -21.29 19.31 8.32
C ALA A 6 -20.10 19.41 7.35
N THR A 7 -19.89 18.38 6.53
CA THR A 7 -19.09 18.49 5.32
C THR A 7 -19.86 19.37 4.35
N SER A 8 -19.34 20.55 4.03
CA SER A 8 -19.87 21.39 2.96
C SER A 8 -19.71 20.63 1.65
N SER A 9 -20.80 20.13 1.06
CA SER A 9 -20.76 19.62 -0.31
C SER A 9 -20.47 20.80 -1.23
N VAL A 10 -19.43 20.66 -2.06
CA VAL A 10 -19.08 21.67 -3.06
C VAL A 10 -19.49 21.09 -4.41
N GLN A 11 -20.40 21.75 -5.13
CA GLN A 11 -20.84 21.27 -6.45
C GLN A 11 -19.64 21.04 -7.38
N ALA A 12 -19.68 20.00 -8.22
CA ALA A 12 -18.57 19.61 -9.11
C ALA A 12 -18.03 20.74 -10.03
N SER A 13 -18.83 21.80 -10.26
CA SER A 13 -18.43 23.03 -10.98
C SER A 13 -17.41 23.91 -10.26
N SER A 14 -17.11 23.62 -9.00
CA SER A 14 -16.15 24.36 -8.15
C SER A 14 -14.72 23.80 -8.16
N LEU A 15 -14.51 22.59 -8.68
CA LEU A 15 -13.21 21.92 -8.66
C LEU A 15 -12.25 22.58 -9.66
N SER A 16 -11.03 22.87 -9.19
CA SER A 16 -9.92 23.29 -10.03
C SER A 16 -9.57 22.22 -11.08
N ALA A 17 -8.80 22.61 -12.10
CA ALA A 17 -8.36 21.67 -13.13
C ALA A 17 -7.52 20.52 -12.55
N HIS A 18 -6.72 20.79 -11.52
CA HIS A 18 -5.92 19.77 -10.85
C HIS A 18 -6.78 18.77 -10.07
N GLU A 19 -7.79 19.25 -9.35
CA GLU A 19 -8.70 18.38 -8.59
C GLU A 19 -9.54 17.51 -9.53
N ARG A 20 -10.01 18.07 -10.65
CA ARG A 20 -10.71 17.29 -11.69
C ARG A 20 -9.83 16.18 -12.26
N PHE A 21 -8.56 16.48 -12.53
CA PHE A 21 -7.60 15.46 -12.96
C PHE A 21 -7.43 14.34 -11.92
N LEU A 22 -7.37 14.67 -10.63
CA LEU A 22 -7.25 13.68 -9.56
C LEU A 22 -8.52 12.83 -9.41
N VAL A 23 -9.70 13.43 -9.58
CA VAL A 23 -10.99 12.71 -9.65
C VAL A 23 -10.97 11.70 -10.79
N GLU A 24 -10.64 12.13 -12.01
CA GLU A 24 -10.57 11.25 -13.19
C GLU A 24 -9.61 10.07 -12.95
N ARG A 25 -8.39 10.34 -12.45
CA ARG A 25 -7.40 9.30 -12.14
C ARG A 25 -7.87 8.34 -11.04
N SER A 26 -8.67 8.82 -10.08
CA SER A 26 -9.24 8.00 -9.02
C SER A 26 -10.33 7.07 -9.56
N GLU A 27 -11.27 7.62 -10.32
CA GLU A 27 -12.37 6.87 -10.96
C GLU A 27 -11.85 5.82 -11.95
N GLU A 28 -10.76 6.10 -12.68
CA GLU A 28 -10.10 5.13 -13.56
C GLU A 28 -9.41 4.00 -12.78
N ALA A 29 -8.78 4.33 -11.64
CA ALA A 29 -8.00 3.36 -10.86
C ALA A 29 -8.88 2.37 -10.08
N ILE A 30 -10.09 2.76 -9.66
CA ILE A 30 -10.98 1.93 -8.86
C ILE A 30 -11.36 0.61 -9.56
N PRO A 31 -12.01 0.58 -10.73
CA PRO A 31 -12.50 -0.66 -11.33
C PRO A 31 -11.36 -1.64 -11.66
N VAL A 32 -10.27 -1.11 -12.23
CA VAL A 32 -9.07 -1.89 -12.56
C VAL A 32 -8.39 -2.41 -11.29
N GLY A 33 -8.29 -1.57 -10.26
CA GLY A 33 -7.77 -1.96 -8.95
C GLY A 33 -8.59 -3.07 -8.30
N LEU A 34 -9.92 -3.01 -8.36
CA LEU A 34 -10.80 -4.05 -7.83
C LEU A 34 -10.64 -5.37 -8.58
N GLU A 35 -10.43 -5.34 -9.90
CA GLU A 35 -10.14 -6.55 -10.68
C GLU A 35 -8.78 -7.16 -10.32
N LEU A 36 -7.72 -6.34 -10.23
CA LEU A 36 -6.40 -6.80 -9.80
C LEU A 36 -6.41 -7.31 -8.36
N HIS A 37 -7.15 -6.68 -7.46
CA HIS A 37 -7.31 -7.11 -6.07
C HIS A 37 -8.02 -8.47 -5.98
N ARG A 38 -9.10 -8.68 -6.74
CA ARG A 38 -9.78 -9.99 -6.84
C ARG A 38 -8.86 -11.05 -7.41
N TRP A 39 -8.11 -10.72 -8.46
CA TRP A 39 -7.12 -11.63 -9.04
C TRP A 39 -6.07 -12.05 -8.01
N LEU A 40 -5.55 -11.10 -7.23
CA LEU A 40 -4.60 -11.37 -6.15
C LEU A 40 -5.19 -12.29 -5.06
N ARG A 41 -6.40 -11.99 -4.57
CA ARG A 41 -7.06 -12.80 -3.50
C ARG A 41 -7.40 -14.22 -3.96
N ASN A 42 -7.78 -14.38 -5.22
CA ASN A 42 -8.20 -15.67 -5.77
C ASN A 42 -7.03 -16.54 -6.26
N ARG A 43 -5.80 -16.04 -6.18
CA ARG A 43 -4.63 -16.73 -6.74
C ARG A 43 -4.28 -17.96 -5.89
N LYS A 44 -4.76 -19.13 -6.33
CA LYS A 44 -4.53 -20.44 -5.68
C LYS A 44 -3.09 -21.00 -5.84
N TYR A 45 -2.20 -20.30 -6.54
CA TYR A 45 -0.90 -20.85 -6.96
C TYR A 45 0.27 -20.33 -6.12
N THR A 46 0.48 -20.96 -4.97
CA THR A 46 1.71 -20.83 -4.16
C THR A 46 2.98 -21.31 -4.90
N SER A 47 2.84 -22.07 -5.99
CA SER A 47 3.96 -22.65 -6.75
C SER A 47 4.81 -21.66 -7.57
N SER A 48 4.36 -20.42 -7.76
CA SER A 48 5.10 -19.38 -8.51
C SER A 48 5.76 -18.31 -7.62
N LEU A 49 5.68 -18.47 -6.30
CA LEU A 49 6.24 -17.52 -5.34
C LEU A 49 7.71 -17.85 -5.06
N SER A 50 8.60 -16.91 -5.39
CA SER A 50 10.02 -16.98 -5.06
C SER A 50 10.27 -16.32 -3.70
N SER A 51 11.01 -16.98 -2.82
CA SER A 51 11.42 -16.38 -1.54
C SER A 51 12.30 -15.15 -1.79
N LEU A 52 12.00 -14.06 -1.07
CA LEU A 52 12.75 -12.82 -1.12
C LEU A 52 13.65 -12.71 0.12
N ASN A 53 14.96 -12.69 -0.09
CA ASN A 53 15.90 -12.42 1.00
C ASN A 53 16.02 -10.91 1.21
N LEU A 54 15.50 -10.41 2.34
CA LEU A 54 15.54 -8.99 2.66
C LEU A 54 16.94 -8.52 3.13
N LYS A 55 17.92 -9.40 3.34
CA LYS A 55 19.32 -9.10 3.74
C LYS A 55 19.43 -8.05 4.85
N LYS A 56 18.48 -8.03 5.78
CA LYS A 56 18.41 -7.16 6.95
C LYS A 56 17.73 -7.93 8.06
N GLN A 57 18.20 -7.76 9.29
CA GLN A 57 17.52 -8.28 10.47
C GLN A 57 16.39 -7.33 10.86
N PHE A 58 15.23 -7.90 11.14
CA PHE A 58 14.03 -7.18 11.54
C PHE A 58 13.56 -7.70 12.89
N GLU A 59 12.79 -6.89 13.60
CA GLU A 59 12.30 -7.24 14.93
C GLU A 59 11.27 -8.37 14.85
N LEU A 60 10.34 -8.27 13.90
CA LEU A 60 9.29 -9.26 13.73
C LEU A 60 9.71 -10.39 12.77
N PRO A 61 9.39 -11.65 13.12
CA PRO A 61 9.54 -12.77 12.18
C PRO A 61 8.68 -12.53 10.93
N HIS A 62 9.27 -12.81 9.76
CA HIS A 62 8.60 -12.57 8.49
C HIS A 62 8.95 -13.61 7.43
N GLN A 63 8.07 -13.74 6.45
CA GLN A 63 8.30 -14.47 5.22
C GLN A 63 7.88 -13.58 4.04
N ALA A 64 8.86 -13.11 3.28
CA ALA A 64 8.64 -12.33 2.07
C ALA A 64 8.78 -13.20 0.82
N ARG A 65 7.81 -13.08 -0.09
CA ARG A 65 7.73 -13.83 -1.34
C ARG A 65 7.36 -12.87 -2.48
N GLY A 66 7.97 -13.06 -3.64
CA GLY A 66 7.75 -12.25 -4.83
C GLY A 66 7.36 -13.10 -6.03
N PHE A 67 6.71 -12.50 -7.02
CA PHE A 67 6.38 -13.16 -8.28
C PHE A 67 6.42 -12.20 -9.46
N LEU A 68 6.59 -12.80 -10.64
CA LEU A 68 6.38 -12.21 -11.95
C LEU A 68 5.36 -13.10 -12.68
N SER A 69 4.37 -12.50 -13.35
CA SER A 69 3.29 -13.24 -14.02
C SER A 69 2.66 -12.37 -15.12
N PHE A 70 1.57 -12.86 -15.68
CA PHE A 70 0.63 -12.08 -16.48
C PHE A 70 -0.76 -12.12 -15.83
N VAL A 71 -1.58 -11.10 -16.12
CA VAL A 71 -2.97 -10.97 -15.67
C VAL A 71 -3.80 -10.36 -16.78
N VAL A 72 -5.02 -10.85 -16.99
CA VAL A 72 -5.98 -10.26 -17.92
C VAL A 72 -6.91 -9.34 -17.13
N LEU A 73 -6.94 -8.06 -17.50
CA LEU A 73 -7.76 -7.03 -16.88
C LEU A 73 -8.53 -6.27 -17.95
N GLY A 74 -9.85 -6.19 -17.81
CA GLY A 74 -10.71 -5.60 -18.84
C GLY A 74 -10.53 -6.22 -20.23
N GLY A 75 -10.17 -7.50 -20.31
CA GLY A 75 -9.90 -8.22 -21.56
C GLY A 75 -8.50 -8.00 -22.17
N THR A 76 -7.64 -7.20 -21.54
CA THR A 76 -6.25 -6.97 -21.99
C THR A 76 -5.27 -7.68 -21.07
N GLU A 77 -4.29 -8.39 -21.64
CA GLU A 77 -3.23 -9.03 -20.87
C GLU A 77 -2.13 -8.01 -20.51
N PHE A 78 -1.74 -8.00 -19.23
CA PHE A 78 -0.66 -7.19 -18.69
C PHE A 78 0.38 -8.08 -18.00
N SER A 79 1.65 -7.72 -18.14
CA SER A 79 2.68 -8.26 -17.24
C SER A 79 2.44 -7.77 -15.81
N VAL A 80 2.68 -8.58 -14.80
CA VAL A 80 2.46 -8.19 -13.40
C VAL A 80 3.64 -8.64 -12.54
N MET A 81 4.01 -7.79 -11.61
CA MET A 81 4.91 -8.15 -10.51
C MET A 81 4.22 -7.86 -9.19
N GLY A 82 4.59 -8.60 -8.14
CA GLY A 82 4.00 -8.37 -6.83
C GLY A 82 4.63 -9.21 -5.74
N THR A 83 4.21 -8.93 -4.51
CA THR A 83 4.72 -9.57 -3.31
C THR A 83 3.60 -10.03 -2.39
N GLU A 84 3.88 -11.09 -1.67
CA GLU A 84 3.17 -11.50 -0.47
C GLU A 84 4.17 -11.54 0.68
N GLN A 85 3.86 -10.82 1.75
CA GLN A 85 4.69 -10.78 2.95
C GLN A 85 3.83 -11.10 4.16
N GLU A 86 4.18 -12.16 4.87
CA GLU A 86 3.53 -12.57 6.10
C GLU A 86 4.43 -12.26 7.29
N ILE A 87 3.84 -11.69 8.33
CA ILE A 87 4.54 -11.19 9.51
C ILE A 87 3.83 -11.73 10.75
N GLU A 88 4.59 -12.36 11.64
CA GLU A 88 4.09 -12.77 12.94
C GLU A 88 4.08 -11.53 13.85
N PHE A 89 2.91 -10.94 14.01
CA PHE A 89 2.75 -9.60 14.58
C PHE A 89 2.61 -9.61 16.11
N GLY A 90 2.28 -10.75 16.72
CA GLY A 90 2.20 -10.90 18.17
C GLY A 90 0.98 -11.69 18.62
N ARG A 91 0.48 -11.38 19.82
CA ARG A 91 -0.71 -12.03 20.40
C ARG A 91 -1.71 -10.98 20.90
N VAL A 92 -2.99 -11.33 20.90
CA VAL A 92 -4.10 -10.48 21.36
C VAL A 92 -4.80 -11.16 22.54
N GLU A 93 -4.15 -11.14 23.70
CA GLU A 93 -4.64 -11.83 24.92
C GLU A 93 -5.42 -10.88 25.84
N VAL A 94 -6.36 -10.14 25.25
CA VAL A 94 -7.23 -9.20 25.98
C VAL A 94 -8.70 -9.57 25.77
N PRO A 95 -9.57 -9.39 26.78
CA PRO A 95 -11.01 -9.53 26.58
C PRO A 95 -11.50 -8.65 25.41
N GLY A 96 -12.31 -9.20 24.51
CA GLY A 96 -12.76 -8.47 23.32
C GLY A 96 -11.68 -8.23 22.26
N GLY A 97 -10.63 -9.07 22.21
CA GLY A 97 -9.51 -8.93 21.26
C GLY A 97 -9.93 -8.75 19.80
N GLU A 98 -10.98 -9.43 19.34
CA GLU A 98 -11.56 -9.25 18.01
C GLU A 98 -12.07 -7.81 17.77
N ASP A 99 -12.80 -7.24 18.73
CA ASP A 99 -13.35 -5.88 18.61
C ASP A 99 -12.25 -4.83 18.67
N HIS A 100 -11.24 -5.06 19.52
CA HIS A 100 -10.04 -4.24 19.54
C HIS A 100 -9.29 -4.27 18.21
N LEU A 101 -9.20 -5.44 17.57
CA LEU A 101 -8.59 -5.56 16.25
C LEU A 101 -9.39 -4.81 15.18
N ARG A 102 -10.73 -4.97 15.15
CA ARG A 102 -11.60 -4.22 14.22
C ARG A 102 -11.43 -2.72 14.38
N GLU A 103 -11.51 -2.24 15.61
CA GLU A 103 -11.39 -0.82 15.92
C GLU A 103 -10.02 -0.25 15.54
N PHE A 104 -8.95 -0.99 15.79
CA PHE A 104 -7.63 -0.53 15.40
C PHE A 104 -7.47 -0.50 13.89
N VAL A 105 -7.77 -1.61 13.20
CA VAL A 105 -7.55 -1.69 11.75
C VAL A 105 -8.41 -0.70 10.98
N LEU A 106 -9.71 -0.61 11.30
CA LEU A 106 -10.65 0.25 10.57
C LEU A 106 -10.59 1.72 11.02
N GLY A 107 -10.35 1.98 12.30
CA GLY A 107 -10.42 3.34 12.84
C GLY A 107 -9.07 4.04 12.99
N ASN A 108 -7.98 3.28 13.20
CA ASN A 108 -6.75 3.85 13.77
C ASN A 108 -5.47 3.50 13.02
N PHE A 109 -5.41 2.36 12.31
CA PHE A 109 -4.16 1.80 11.78
C PHE A 109 -3.39 2.84 10.96
N LEU A 110 -3.95 3.32 9.84
CA LEU A 110 -3.25 4.29 9.00
C LEU A 110 -3.03 5.66 9.65
N SER A 111 -3.83 6.02 10.66
CA SER A 111 -3.65 7.27 11.42
C SER A 111 -2.52 7.19 12.45
N LEU A 112 -2.22 6.00 12.96
CA LEU A 112 -1.27 5.81 14.05
C LEU A 112 0.08 5.23 13.61
N VAL A 113 0.23 4.81 12.35
CA VAL A 113 1.50 4.28 11.81
C VAL A 113 2.51 5.37 11.47
N ASN A 114 2.68 6.38 12.32
CA ASN A 114 3.76 7.35 12.25
C ASN A 114 4.47 7.46 13.60
N TRP A 115 5.77 7.74 13.56
CA TRP A 115 6.58 7.96 14.76
C TRP A 115 7.76 8.87 14.43
N THR A 116 8.52 9.23 15.46
CA THR A 116 9.78 9.95 15.35
C THR A 116 10.88 9.07 15.93
N TYR A 117 11.97 8.88 15.18
CA TYR A 117 13.15 8.17 15.65
C TYR A 117 13.94 9.01 16.66
N GLU A 118 14.87 8.39 17.37
CA GLU A 118 15.74 9.08 18.35
C GLU A 118 16.57 10.21 17.73
N ASP A 119 16.91 10.10 16.45
CA ASP A 119 17.62 11.14 15.67
C ASP A 119 16.70 12.29 15.20
N GLY A 120 15.42 12.26 15.57
CA GLY A 120 14.42 13.24 15.15
C GLY A 120 13.84 13.00 13.75
N ALA A 121 14.28 11.96 13.03
CA ALA A 121 13.74 11.66 11.71
C ALA A 121 12.31 11.09 11.81
N PRO A 122 11.40 11.43 10.89
CA PRO A 122 10.08 10.81 10.85
C PRO A 122 10.20 9.35 10.39
N GLY A 123 9.31 8.50 10.88
CA GLY A 123 9.14 7.11 10.49
C GLY A 123 7.68 6.76 10.22
N GLY A 124 7.46 5.63 9.58
CA GLY A 124 6.16 5.14 9.17
C GLY A 124 5.55 5.95 8.03
N PHE A 125 4.23 6.13 8.08
CA PHE A 125 3.43 6.86 7.10
C PHE A 125 2.67 8.03 7.71
N THR A 126 2.69 9.17 7.02
CA THR A 126 1.70 10.23 7.22
C THR A 126 0.66 10.14 6.13
N VAL A 127 -0.62 10.26 6.50
CA VAL A 127 -1.74 10.20 5.57
C VAL A 127 -2.48 11.54 5.59
N GLU A 128 -2.74 12.05 4.39
CA GLU A 128 -3.57 13.23 4.15
C GLU A 128 -4.76 12.85 3.28
N LYS A 129 -5.95 13.35 3.61
CA LYS A 129 -7.15 13.26 2.77
C LYS A 129 -7.24 14.51 1.91
N SER A 130 -7.68 14.35 0.68
CA SER A 130 -7.81 15.48 -0.26
C SER A 130 -9.22 15.58 -0.83
N ILE A 131 -9.59 14.68 -1.72
CA ILE A 131 -10.84 14.70 -2.47
C ILE A 131 -11.69 13.49 -2.07
N TYR A 132 -13.00 13.61 -2.10
CA TYR A 132 -13.91 12.49 -1.87
C TYR A 132 -15.09 12.51 -2.84
N LYS A 133 -15.77 11.36 -2.92
CA LYS A 133 -17.09 11.24 -3.52
C LYS A 133 -18.07 10.70 -2.49
N THR A 134 -19.19 11.37 -2.29
CA THR A 134 -20.25 10.96 -1.35
C THR A 134 -21.06 9.79 -1.91
N MET A 135 -21.87 9.15 -1.07
CA MET A 135 -22.82 8.13 -1.53
C MET A 135 -23.83 8.64 -2.56
N ASP A 136 -24.21 9.91 -2.49
CA ASP A 136 -25.10 10.57 -3.46
C ASP A 136 -24.40 10.93 -4.79
N GLY A 137 -23.10 10.63 -4.92
CA GLY A 137 -22.31 10.87 -6.13
C GLY A 137 -21.74 12.28 -6.24
N GLU A 138 -21.85 13.10 -5.19
CA GLU A 138 -21.26 14.44 -5.14
C GLU A 138 -19.77 14.37 -4.83
N TYR A 139 -18.98 15.19 -5.51
CA TYR A 139 -17.55 15.35 -5.21
C TYR A 139 -17.35 16.46 -4.16
N GLY A 140 -16.29 16.35 -3.38
CA GLY A 140 -15.91 17.41 -2.44
C GLY A 140 -14.44 17.34 -2.06
N ILE A 141 -13.97 18.38 -1.38
CA ILE A 141 -12.60 18.52 -0.89
C ILE A 141 -12.66 18.60 0.63
N PHE A 142 -11.77 17.90 1.31
CA PHE A 142 -11.63 18.07 2.76
C PHE A 142 -11.09 19.47 3.06
N PRO A 143 -11.68 20.21 4.01
CA PRO A 143 -11.13 21.49 4.41
C PRO A 143 -9.79 21.26 5.13
N PRO A 144 -8.86 22.25 5.13
CA PRO A 144 -7.48 22.06 5.60
C PRO A 144 -7.36 21.45 7.01
N GLU A 145 -8.25 21.82 7.93
CA GLU A 145 -8.29 21.31 9.30
C GLU A 145 -8.71 19.83 9.41
N GLN A 146 -9.29 19.27 8.34
CA GLN A 146 -9.71 17.88 8.26
C GLN A 146 -8.80 17.03 7.36
N CYS A 147 -7.86 17.63 6.61
CA CYS A 147 -6.98 16.91 5.69
C CYS A 147 -6.02 15.97 6.42
N CYS A 148 -5.53 16.33 7.60
CA CYS A 148 -4.56 15.52 8.32
C CYS A 148 -5.17 14.25 8.93
N GLY A 149 -4.43 13.14 8.86
CA GLY A 149 -4.81 11.84 9.40
C GLY A 149 -5.64 11.00 8.44
N CYS A 150 -5.76 9.70 8.74
CA CYS A 150 -6.60 8.81 7.94
C CYS A 150 -8.09 9.02 8.25
N MET A 151 -8.95 8.61 7.33
CA MET A 151 -10.38 8.46 7.58
C MET A 151 -10.65 7.18 8.39
N ASP A 152 -11.83 7.12 9.01
CA ASP A 152 -12.39 5.85 9.49
C ASP A 152 -12.85 5.03 8.28
N TRP A 153 -12.31 3.83 8.10
CA TRP A 153 -12.64 2.97 6.98
C TRP A 153 -14.12 2.52 6.99
N ARG A 154 -14.82 2.64 8.12
CA ARG A 154 -16.26 2.38 8.24
C ARG A 154 -17.14 3.43 7.57
N ASP A 155 -16.58 4.61 7.28
CA ASP A 155 -17.28 5.67 6.55
C ASP A 155 -17.38 5.37 5.03
N LEU A 156 -16.61 4.40 4.54
CA LEU A 156 -16.66 3.95 3.14
C LEU A 156 -17.88 3.05 2.90
N GLY A 157 -18.62 3.35 1.84
CA GLY A 157 -19.89 2.67 1.52
C GLY A 157 -21.09 3.15 2.36
N THR A 158 -20.86 4.00 3.36
CA THR A 158 -21.92 4.60 4.19
C THR A 158 -22.02 6.10 3.98
N ARG A 159 -20.89 6.81 4.03
CA ARG A 159 -20.80 8.26 3.78
C ARG A 159 -20.11 8.58 2.46
N TYR A 160 -19.06 7.83 2.15
CA TYR A 160 -18.24 8.05 0.96
C TYR A 160 -18.23 6.83 0.05
N GLN A 161 -18.40 7.03 -1.26
CA GLN A 161 -18.09 5.99 -2.24
C GLN A 161 -16.59 5.74 -2.27
N TRP A 162 -15.79 6.80 -2.22
CA TRP A 162 -14.34 6.73 -2.11
C TRP A 162 -13.73 8.02 -1.56
N VAL A 163 -12.51 7.93 -1.06
CA VAL A 163 -11.68 9.06 -0.62
C VAL A 163 -10.27 8.93 -1.19
N LEU A 164 -9.74 10.03 -1.74
CA LEU A 164 -8.37 10.14 -2.19
C LEU A 164 -7.45 10.49 -1.02
N LEU A 165 -6.47 9.62 -0.80
CA LEU A 165 -5.44 9.73 0.22
C LEU A 165 -4.09 10.02 -0.42
N THR A 166 -3.31 10.92 0.17
CA THR A 166 -1.87 11.04 -0.05
C THR A 166 -1.16 10.35 1.10
N ILE A 167 -0.34 9.35 0.79
CA ILE A 167 0.44 8.59 1.78
C ILE A 167 1.91 8.94 1.60
N HIS A 168 2.46 9.66 2.57
CA HIS A 168 3.89 9.97 2.66
C HIS A 168 4.64 8.81 3.30
N ILE A 169 5.72 8.36 2.66
CA ILE A 169 6.54 7.24 3.09
C ILE A 169 7.83 7.79 3.67
N HIS A 170 8.02 7.66 4.98
CA HIS A 170 9.19 8.24 5.66
C HIS A 170 10.39 7.29 5.74
N ASP A 171 10.16 5.98 5.67
CA ASP A 171 11.18 4.93 5.82
C ASP A 171 11.72 4.36 4.52
N LEU A 172 11.60 5.13 3.42
CA LEU A 172 12.27 4.78 2.18
C LEU A 172 13.77 5.12 2.29
N VAL A 173 14.54 4.17 2.79
CA VAL A 173 16.00 4.26 2.89
C VAL A 173 16.63 3.43 1.80
N MET A 174 17.47 4.08 0.99
CA MET A 174 18.30 3.42 -0.01
C MET A 174 19.78 3.44 0.38
N GLU A 175 20.45 2.35 0.07
CA GLU A 175 21.90 2.18 0.23
C GLU A 175 22.57 2.23 -1.14
N PHE A 176 23.48 3.18 -1.32
CA PHE A 176 24.29 3.36 -2.52
C PHE A 176 25.77 3.15 -2.14
N GLY A 177 26.18 1.89 -2.09
CA GLY A 177 27.49 1.51 -1.55
C GLY A 177 27.61 1.90 -0.08
N LYS A 178 28.54 2.80 0.26
CA LYS A 178 28.73 3.30 1.63
C LYS A 178 27.77 4.43 2.02
N MET A 179 27.05 5.00 1.06
CA MET A 179 26.11 6.10 1.33
C MET A 179 24.72 5.55 1.64
N ARG A 180 24.14 5.99 2.75
CA ARG A 180 22.75 5.72 3.12
C ARG A 180 21.95 7.01 2.92
N LYS A 181 20.88 6.95 2.14
CA LYS A 181 20.02 8.12 1.86
C LYS A 181 18.57 7.81 2.16
N ARG A 182 17.93 8.67 2.96
CA ARG A 182 16.48 8.69 3.16
C ARG A 182 15.85 9.49 2.02
N LEU A 183 14.94 8.88 1.29
CA LEU A 183 14.24 9.50 0.17
C LEU A 183 12.85 9.94 0.62
N LYS A 184 12.45 11.13 0.20
CA LYS A 184 11.08 11.59 0.36
C LYS A 184 10.25 10.98 -0.77
N GLU A 185 9.23 10.23 -0.40
CA GLU A 185 8.34 9.58 -1.35
C GLU A 185 6.90 9.73 -0.87
N ALA A 186 5.97 9.91 -1.80
CA ALA A 186 4.54 9.92 -1.51
C ALA A 186 3.78 9.27 -2.66
N LEU A 187 2.67 8.60 -2.35
CA LEU A 187 1.73 8.07 -3.34
C LEU A 187 0.34 8.66 -3.11
N CYS A 188 -0.45 8.75 -4.18
CA CYS A 188 -1.89 8.94 -4.05
C CYS A 188 -2.60 7.59 -4.19
N ALA A 189 -3.53 7.32 -3.28
CA ALA A 189 -4.26 6.07 -3.17
C ALA A 189 -5.75 6.33 -2.95
N VAL A 190 -6.61 5.45 -3.46
CA VAL A 190 -8.06 5.58 -3.30
C VAL A 190 -8.56 4.62 -2.22
N ALA A 191 -9.01 5.15 -1.10
CA ALA A 191 -9.75 4.36 -0.13
C ALA A 191 -11.16 4.09 -0.67
N HIS A 192 -11.53 2.82 -0.81
CA HIS A 192 -12.80 2.39 -1.41
C HIS A 192 -13.32 1.14 -0.68
N PRO A 193 -14.65 0.99 -0.46
CA PRO A 193 -15.20 -0.10 0.35
C PRO A 193 -14.87 -1.49 -0.17
N GLY A 194 -14.69 -1.65 -1.49
CA GLY A 194 -14.28 -2.92 -2.10
C GLY A 194 -12.87 -3.41 -1.74
N PHE A 195 -12.08 -2.63 -0.99
CA PHE A 195 -10.79 -3.04 -0.42
C PHE A 195 -10.84 -3.24 1.10
N VAL A 196 -12.02 -3.17 1.70
CA VAL A 196 -12.25 -3.47 3.12
C VAL A 196 -12.80 -4.88 3.25
N THR A 197 -12.21 -5.69 4.12
CA THR A 197 -12.76 -7.01 4.46
C THR A 197 -12.84 -7.14 5.97
N VAL A 198 -14.00 -7.57 6.47
CA VAL A 198 -14.18 -8.04 7.85
C VAL A 198 -14.84 -9.39 7.76
N GLN A 199 -14.08 -10.46 7.97
CA GLN A 199 -14.56 -11.82 7.76
C GLN A 199 -14.29 -12.68 8.98
N GLN A 200 -15.36 -13.26 9.53
CA GLN A 200 -15.27 -14.27 10.57
C GLN A 200 -14.88 -15.62 9.96
N ASN A 201 -14.02 -16.36 10.66
CA ASN A 201 -13.52 -17.68 10.25
C ASN A 201 -13.09 -17.72 8.77
N PRO A 202 -12.16 -16.85 8.34
CA PRO A 202 -11.82 -16.70 6.91
C PRO A 202 -11.20 -17.97 6.32
N ALA A 203 -10.57 -18.79 7.15
CA ALA A 203 -10.03 -20.11 6.83
C ALA A 203 -9.87 -20.92 8.12
N GLU A 204 -9.59 -22.22 8.00
CA GLU A 204 -9.29 -23.10 9.13
C GLU A 204 -8.15 -22.53 9.99
N GLY A 205 -8.32 -22.54 11.31
CA GLY A 205 -7.36 -22.00 12.29
C GLY A 205 -7.40 -20.49 12.51
N TYR A 206 -8.19 -19.74 11.72
CA TYR A 206 -8.37 -18.29 11.87
C TYR A 206 -9.73 -17.96 12.48
N ALA A 207 -9.74 -17.07 13.47
CA ALA A 207 -10.97 -16.52 14.06
C ALA A 207 -11.49 -15.34 13.23
N LEU A 208 -10.62 -14.40 12.83
CA LEU A 208 -11.02 -13.14 12.20
C LEU A 208 -9.98 -12.65 11.18
N GLU A 209 -10.43 -12.20 10.01
CA GLU A 209 -9.68 -11.31 9.11
C GLU A 209 -10.28 -9.89 9.20
N VAL A 210 -9.43 -8.89 9.42
CA VAL A 210 -9.76 -7.49 9.17
C VAL A 210 -8.72 -6.94 8.19
N SER A 211 -9.14 -6.53 7.00
CA SER A 211 -8.24 -6.00 5.98
C SER A 211 -8.66 -4.64 5.47
N VAL A 212 -7.65 -3.82 5.15
CA VAL A 212 -7.79 -2.56 4.45
C VAL A 212 -6.77 -2.48 3.34
N GLY A 213 -7.15 -1.89 2.21
CA GLY A 213 -6.30 -1.77 1.05
C GLY A 213 -6.73 -0.62 0.15
N TYR A 214 -5.96 -0.40 -0.90
CA TYR A 214 -6.21 0.67 -1.85
C TYR A 214 -5.54 0.39 -3.20
N PRO A 215 -6.12 0.87 -4.32
CA PRO A 215 -5.37 1.08 -5.53
C PRO A 215 -4.57 2.39 -5.45
N VAL A 216 -3.44 2.41 -6.13
CA VAL A 216 -2.59 3.60 -6.31
C VAL A 216 -2.96 4.25 -7.65
N ILE A 217 -3.16 5.56 -7.65
CA ILE A 217 -3.44 6.30 -8.89
C ILE A 217 -2.13 6.66 -9.61
N LYS A 218 -2.21 6.84 -10.93
CA LYS A 218 -1.08 7.28 -11.75
C LYS A 218 -0.81 8.78 -11.60
N PHE A 219 -0.38 9.18 -10.41
CA PHE A 219 0.03 10.53 -10.06
C PHE A 219 1.10 10.48 -8.96
N ALA A 220 2.20 11.21 -9.15
CA ALA A 220 3.30 11.29 -8.21
C ALA A 220 3.29 12.66 -7.51
N PRO A 221 2.83 12.75 -6.25
CA PRO A 221 2.78 14.01 -5.50
C PRO A 221 4.16 14.64 -5.30
N ILE A 222 5.18 13.80 -5.16
CA ILE A 222 6.57 14.21 -5.08
C ILE A 222 7.28 13.69 -6.33
N PRO A 223 7.59 14.55 -7.32
CA PRO A 223 8.33 14.14 -8.50
C PRO A 223 9.70 13.56 -8.13
N ASN A 224 10.07 12.43 -8.73
CA ASN A 224 11.37 11.79 -8.58
C ASN A 224 11.89 11.25 -9.92
N PHE A 225 13.14 10.80 -9.93
CA PHE A 225 13.82 10.25 -11.12
C PHE A 225 13.66 8.74 -11.28
N PHE A 226 12.87 8.08 -10.43
CA PHE A 226 12.64 6.64 -10.54
C PHE A 226 11.56 6.37 -11.59
N GLY A 227 11.80 5.38 -12.44
CA GLY A 227 10.82 4.84 -13.39
C GLY A 227 9.87 3.83 -12.76
N TYR A 228 10.11 3.49 -11.50
CA TYR A 228 9.29 2.64 -10.67
C TYR A 228 8.94 3.36 -9.37
N GLY A 229 7.81 2.98 -8.77
CA GLY A 229 7.37 3.51 -7.48
C GLY A 229 6.03 4.26 -7.53
N PRO A 230 5.59 4.76 -6.37
CA PRO A 230 4.48 5.68 -6.20
C PRO A 230 4.20 6.63 -7.38
N GLY A 231 3.02 6.53 -7.97
CA GLY A 231 2.58 7.42 -9.05
C GLY A 231 3.14 7.14 -10.44
N LYS A 232 4.06 6.17 -10.58
CA LYS A 232 4.59 5.71 -11.88
C LYS A 232 3.93 4.41 -12.36
N PHE A 233 3.33 3.65 -11.46
CA PHE A 233 2.54 2.47 -11.80
C PHE A 233 1.35 2.88 -12.69
N HIS A 234 1.11 2.10 -13.74
CA HIS A 234 -0.13 2.26 -14.51
C HIS A 234 -1.32 1.86 -13.63
N MET A 235 -1.22 0.70 -12.97
CA MET A 235 -2.07 0.32 -11.86
C MET A 235 -1.22 -0.36 -10.79
N ALA A 236 -1.56 -0.13 -9.53
CA ALA A 236 -1.06 -0.95 -8.43
C ALA A 236 -2.10 -1.05 -7.34
N VAL A 237 -2.08 -2.16 -6.60
CA VAL A 237 -2.92 -2.37 -5.43
C VAL A 237 -2.06 -2.80 -4.27
N LYS A 238 -2.48 -2.41 -3.08
CA LYS A 238 -1.85 -2.82 -1.83
C LYS A 238 -2.93 -3.15 -0.81
N ASN A 239 -2.75 -4.24 -0.07
CA ASN A 239 -3.67 -4.67 0.96
C ASN A 239 -2.91 -5.12 2.21
N PHE A 240 -3.46 -4.78 3.38
CA PHE A 240 -3.00 -5.21 4.69
C PHE A 240 -4.11 -6.04 5.32
N SER A 241 -3.91 -7.35 5.45
CA SER A 241 -4.84 -8.26 6.12
C SER A 241 -4.31 -8.63 7.50
N PHE A 242 -5.04 -8.24 8.54
CA PHE A 242 -4.77 -8.63 9.92
C PHE A 242 -5.59 -9.89 10.23
N LEU A 243 -4.90 -10.98 10.51
CA LEU A 243 -5.43 -12.31 10.66
C LEU A 243 -5.26 -12.76 12.12
N LEU A 244 -6.35 -12.79 12.88
CA LEU A 244 -6.38 -13.33 14.23
C LEU A 244 -6.63 -14.83 14.15
N THR A 245 -5.75 -15.62 14.74
CA THR A 245 -5.91 -17.08 14.87
C THR A 245 -6.81 -17.43 16.05
N GLN A 246 -7.32 -18.68 16.07
CA GLN A 246 -8.11 -19.18 17.20
C GLN A 246 -7.30 -19.24 18.52
N ASP A 247 -5.97 -19.41 18.44
CA ASP A 247 -5.04 -19.38 19.59
C ASP A 247 -4.54 -17.95 19.94
N GLN A 248 -5.25 -16.92 19.45
CA GLN A 248 -5.01 -15.50 19.75
C GLN A 248 -3.67 -14.95 19.23
N ARG A 249 -3.03 -15.61 18.25
CA ARG A 249 -1.90 -15.02 17.50
C ARG A 249 -2.42 -14.09 16.42
N LEU A 250 -1.73 -12.97 16.23
CA LEU A 250 -2.03 -12.01 15.19
C LEU A 250 -0.94 -12.09 14.12
N LYS A 251 -1.37 -12.35 12.89
CA LYS A 251 -0.52 -12.28 11.70
C LYS A 251 -0.94 -11.10 10.85
N VAL A 252 0.03 -10.47 10.20
CA VAL A 252 -0.25 -9.48 9.17
C VAL A 252 0.23 -10.02 7.84
N ARG A 253 -0.69 -10.13 6.88
CA ARG A 253 -0.38 -10.45 5.49
C ARG A 253 -0.48 -9.18 4.66
N MET A 254 0.62 -8.78 4.07
CA MET A 254 0.70 -7.65 3.14
C MET A 254 0.81 -8.17 1.72
N THR A 255 -0.09 -7.75 0.86
CA THR A 255 -0.02 -8.06 -0.58
C THR A 255 0.13 -6.78 -1.38
N PHE A 256 0.91 -6.87 -2.45
CA PHE A 256 1.11 -5.79 -3.41
C PHE A 256 1.19 -6.39 -4.81
N ALA A 257 0.61 -5.71 -5.79
CA ALA A 257 0.91 -5.96 -7.19
C ALA A 257 0.84 -4.68 -8.00
N SER A 258 1.60 -4.65 -9.08
CA SER A 258 1.56 -3.60 -10.10
C SER A 258 1.51 -4.20 -11.49
N ALA A 259 0.66 -3.64 -12.35
CA ALA A 259 0.52 -4.01 -13.75
C ALA A 259 0.42 -2.74 -14.65
N PRO A 260 1.08 -2.69 -15.84
CA PRO A 260 2.12 -3.61 -16.22
C PRO A 260 3.32 -3.52 -15.26
N ARG A 261 4.31 -4.41 -15.41
CA ARG A 261 5.61 -4.22 -14.77
C ARG A 261 6.23 -2.90 -15.24
N CYS A 262 7.17 -2.37 -14.44
CA CYS A 262 7.79 -1.08 -14.74
C CYS A 262 8.53 -1.13 -16.07
N GLU A 263 8.28 -0.14 -16.94
CA GLU A 263 8.96 -0.01 -18.23
C GLU A 263 10.38 0.55 -18.10
N LYS A 264 10.71 1.17 -16.95
CA LYS A 264 11.99 1.82 -16.66
C LYS A 264 12.37 1.65 -15.20
N VAL A 265 13.67 1.58 -14.92
CA VAL A 265 14.22 1.73 -13.56
C VAL A 265 14.41 3.21 -13.23
N PHE A 266 14.93 4.01 -14.17
CA PHE A 266 15.05 5.46 -14.02
C PHE A 266 14.27 6.20 -15.12
N ASP A 267 13.59 7.27 -14.74
CA ASP A 267 12.80 8.11 -15.64
C ASP A 267 13.39 9.52 -15.69
N PHE A 268 14.35 9.70 -16.59
CA PHE A 268 14.93 11.01 -16.93
C PHE A 268 14.16 11.73 -18.05
N GLY A 269 12.90 11.38 -18.25
CA GLY A 269 12.03 11.93 -19.29
C GLY A 269 11.97 11.08 -20.56
N LYS A 270 11.15 11.53 -21.52
CA LYS A 270 10.82 10.77 -22.74
C LYS A 270 12.01 10.57 -23.70
N ARG A 271 13.00 11.47 -23.66
CA ARG A 271 14.12 11.50 -24.61
C ARG A 271 15.39 10.82 -24.11
N ILE A 272 15.45 10.47 -22.83
CA ILE A 272 16.63 9.87 -22.21
C ILE A 272 16.30 8.41 -21.93
N PRO A 273 17.00 7.45 -22.57
CA PRO A 273 16.77 6.03 -22.33
C PRO A 273 17.12 5.68 -20.88
N ASP A 274 16.38 4.74 -20.31
CA ASP A 274 16.71 4.18 -19.00
C ASP A 274 18.10 3.53 -19.07
N PRO A 275 19.09 3.95 -18.27
CA PRO A 275 20.43 3.36 -18.32
C PRO A 275 20.42 1.86 -17.99
N MET A 276 19.43 1.38 -17.22
CA MET A 276 19.35 -0.03 -16.83
C MET A 276 18.71 -0.88 -17.94
N TYR A 277 17.42 -0.68 -18.22
CA TYR A 277 16.72 -1.48 -19.23
C TYR A 277 17.15 -1.13 -20.66
N GLY A 278 17.40 0.15 -20.96
CA GLY A 278 17.93 0.58 -22.25
C GLY A 278 19.36 0.09 -22.49
N GLY A 279 20.20 0.09 -21.45
CA GLY A 279 21.56 -0.49 -21.52
C GLY A 279 21.54 -1.99 -21.78
N ALA A 280 20.65 -2.74 -21.12
CA ALA A 280 20.48 -4.18 -21.36
C ALA A 280 19.98 -4.48 -22.79
N ALA A 281 19.08 -3.65 -23.34
CA ALA A 281 18.64 -3.76 -24.72
C ALA A 281 19.76 -3.46 -25.72
N LEU A 282 20.59 -2.44 -25.46
CA LEU A 282 21.76 -2.11 -26.28
C LEU A 282 22.77 -3.27 -26.27
N LEU A 283 23.07 -3.84 -25.09
CA LEU A 283 23.96 -5.00 -24.96
C LEU A 283 23.42 -6.22 -25.72
N SER A 284 22.11 -6.46 -25.67
CA SER A 284 21.46 -7.48 -26.50
C SER A 284 21.75 -7.25 -27.99
N GLY A 285 21.54 -6.03 -28.49
CA GLY A 285 21.83 -5.67 -29.88
C GLY A 285 23.30 -5.85 -30.27
N LEU A 286 24.23 -5.37 -29.43
CA LEU A 286 25.67 -5.50 -29.67
C LEU A 286 26.16 -6.95 -29.58
N SER A 287 25.51 -7.78 -28.78
CA SER A 287 25.80 -9.20 -28.66
C SER A 287 25.11 -10.08 -29.71
N LEU A 288 24.46 -9.49 -30.71
CA LEU A 288 23.64 -10.20 -31.71
C LEU A 288 22.59 -11.13 -31.08
N GLY A 289 22.05 -10.74 -29.92
CA GLY A 289 21.03 -11.50 -29.20
C GLY A 289 21.56 -12.64 -28.31
N LEU A 290 22.88 -12.78 -28.16
CA LEU A 290 23.46 -13.75 -27.22
C LEU A 290 23.15 -13.38 -25.76
N TRP A 291 23.05 -12.09 -25.46
CA TRP A 291 22.59 -11.60 -24.16
C TRP A 291 21.06 -11.53 -24.10
N LYS A 292 20.45 -12.14 -23.07
CA LYS A 292 18.99 -12.14 -22.87
C LYS A 292 18.58 -11.05 -21.88
N PRO A 293 18.06 -9.89 -22.34
CA PRO A 293 17.72 -8.77 -21.45
C PRO A 293 16.59 -9.11 -20.47
N HIS A 294 15.71 -10.05 -20.83
CA HIS A 294 14.57 -10.43 -19.99
C HIS A 294 14.99 -10.93 -18.61
N SER A 295 16.01 -11.79 -18.52
CA SER A 295 16.48 -12.32 -17.23
C SER A 295 17.08 -11.22 -16.35
N PHE A 296 17.69 -10.19 -16.94
CA PHE A 296 18.18 -9.03 -16.21
C PHE A 296 17.03 -8.14 -15.71
N HIS A 297 15.99 -7.94 -16.53
CA HIS A 297 14.79 -7.21 -16.13
C HIS A 297 14.08 -7.92 -14.97
N ASP A 298 13.86 -9.23 -15.09
CA ASP A 298 13.24 -10.03 -14.04
C ASP A 298 14.05 -9.98 -12.73
N TRP A 299 15.37 -10.05 -12.81
CA TRP A 299 16.24 -9.91 -11.65
C TRP A 299 16.09 -8.53 -10.99
N LEU A 300 16.08 -7.44 -11.76
CA LEU A 300 15.89 -6.08 -11.27
C LEU A 300 14.51 -5.87 -10.65
N ASP A 301 13.44 -6.34 -11.31
CA ASP A 301 12.08 -6.33 -10.79
C ASP A 301 12.04 -7.02 -9.41
N MET A 302 12.66 -8.19 -9.28
CA MET A 302 12.75 -8.90 -8.00
C MET A 302 13.55 -8.12 -6.95
N GLN A 303 14.61 -7.38 -7.30
CA GLN A 303 15.30 -6.50 -6.34
C GLN A 303 14.41 -5.33 -5.89
N MET A 304 13.59 -4.76 -6.77
CA MET A 304 12.62 -3.73 -6.41
C MET A 304 11.57 -4.28 -5.43
N LEU A 305 11.11 -5.50 -5.65
CA LEU A 305 10.21 -6.20 -4.72
C LEU A 305 10.87 -6.47 -3.36
N VAL A 306 12.16 -6.83 -3.32
CA VAL A 306 12.92 -6.93 -2.05
C VAL A 306 12.91 -5.59 -1.31
N GLN A 307 13.20 -4.49 -2.00
CA GLN A 307 13.20 -3.17 -1.38
C GLN A 307 11.81 -2.77 -0.88
N HIS A 308 10.76 -3.08 -1.64
CA HIS A 308 9.38 -2.87 -1.24
C HIS A 308 9.05 -3.61 0.07
N CYS A 309 9.38 -4.90 0.17
CA CYS A 309 9.20 -5.69 1.39
C CYS A 309 10.02 -5.19 2.59
N ARG A 310 11.21 -4.61 2.38
CA ARG A 310 12.01 -4.00 3.46
C ARG A 310 11.34 -2.78 4.07
N VAL A 311 10.79 -1.91 3.24
CA VAL A 311 10.04 -0.72 3.69
C VAL A 311 8.81 -1.16 4.49
N HIS A 312 8.11 -2.19 4.00
CA HIS A 312 6.95 -2.76 4.68
C HIS A 312 7.28 -3.44 6.00
N GLN A 313 8.37 -4.19 6.06
CA GLN A 313 8.80 -4.81 7.31
C GLN A 313 9.15 -3.74 8.35
N THR A 314 9.87 -2.69 7.94
CA THR A 314 10.19 -1.56 8.83
C THR A 314 8.91 -0.87 9.33
N LEU A 315 7.92 -0.70 8.44
CA LEU A 315 6.60 -0.18 8.82
C LEU A 315 5.92 -1.06 9.87
N MET A 316 5.94 -2.38 9.70
CA MET A 316 5.27 -3.32 10.61
C MET A 316 5.97 -3.45 11.95
N ASP A 317 7.31 -3.44 11.99
CA ASP A 317 8.08 -3.39 13.23
C ASP A 317 7.67 -2.16 14.07
N GLY A 318 7.53 -0.97 13.45
CA GLY A 318 7.04 0.23 14.14
C GLY A 318 5.56 0.15 14.51
N THR A 319 4.72 -0.36 13.62
CA THR A 319 3.26 -0.55 13.85
C THR A 319 3.00 -1.45 15.06
N HIS A 320 3.80 -2.51 15.25
CA HIS A 320 3.64 -3.43 16.38
C HIS A 320 3.78 -2.73 17.74
N ARG A 321 4.71 -1.77 17.85
CA ARG A 321 4.88 -0.95 19.05
C ARG A 321 3.66 -0.08 19.31
N VAL A 322 3.18 0.60 18.27
CA VAL A 322 1.97 1.44 18.31
C VAL A 322 0.74 0.64 18.72
N TRP A 323 0.54 -0.55 18.13
CA TRP A 323 -0.54 -1.47 18.48
C TRP A 323 -0.47 -1.91 19.94
N SER A 324 0.72 -2.31 20.40
CA SER A 324 0.94 -2.74 21.78
C SER A 324 0.60 -1.65 22.79
N ASP A 325 1.04 -0.42 22.53
CA ASP A 325 0.75 0.72 23.39
C ASP A 325 -0.73 1.13 23.35
N TRP A 326 -1.37 1.02 22.19
CA TRP A 326 -2.79 1.26 22.03
C TRP A 326 -3.64 0.26 22.82
N LEU A 327 -3.30 -1.02 22.78
CA LEU A 327 -3.96 -2.07 23.57
C LEU A 327 -3.81 -1.82 25.09
N LYS A 328 -2.59 -1.52 25.56
CA LYS A 328 -2.33 -1.25 26.99
C LYS A 328 -3.23 -0.12 27.53
N LYS A 329 -3.33 1.00 26.79
CA LYS A 329 -4.17 2.14 27.17
C LYS A 329 -5.64 1.77 27.29
N ARG A 330 -6.16 0.93 26.40
CA ARG A 330 -7.56 0.47 26.42
C ARG A 330 -7.83 -0.43 27.64
N VAL A 331 -6.97 -1.40 27.90
CA VAL A 331 -7.12 -2.30 29.07
C VAL A 331 -7.12 -1.49 30.38
N SER A 332 -6.22 -0.51 30.53
CA SER A 332 -6.17 0.34 31.73
C SER A 332 -7.39 1.26 31.89
N SER A 333 -8.13 1.56 30.81
CA SER A 333 -9.32 2.41 30.87
C SER A 333 -10.59 1.66 31.31
N VAL A 334 -10.61 0.33 31.16
CA VAL A 334 -11.74 -0.53 31.58
C VAL A 334 -11.66 -0.88 33.07
N GLN A 335 -10.48 -0.75 33.69
CA GLN A 335 -10.24 -1.07 35.10
C GLN A 335 -10.45 0.11 36.07
N ARG A 336 -10.79 1.31 35.57
CA ARG A 336 -11.11 2.49 36.39
C ARG A 336 -12.60 2.77 36.36
#